data_AF-A0A4V1V474-F1
#
_entry.id   AF-A0A4V1V474-F1
#
_cell.length_a   1.000
_cell.length_b   1.000
_cell.length_c   1.000
_cell.angle_alpha   90.00
_cell.angle_beta   90.00
_cell.angle_gamma   90.00
#
_symmetry.space_group_name_H-M   'P 1'
#
loop_
_entity.id
_entity.type
_entity.pdbx_description
1 polymer ?
#
loop_
_entity_poly.entity_id
_entity_poly.type
_entity_poly.pdbx_seq_one_letter_code
_entity_poly.pdbx_strand_id
1 'polypeptide(L)'
;MKKHTRQLYLDSKKLLGLLAKANANTGFDSAIRSVFGSELRLKQQVEIGGRHFLYAGSAKNLVAFLPIQWRDELDKMGIVWKGCERWWAGYPMILLAEMRVSEDGISGYLRLNAEVGPASSHEVRKGMIEAIKTAAVASNLDRIQFQPDAAETGRLYSRFLRRNVIPLNDITNSGEIEAQLKMLVSDFDPELELVATVLGRR
;
A
#
# COMPACT_ATOMS: atom_id res chain seq x y z
N MET A 1 19.57 18.89 -16.62
CA MET A 1 18.36 18.44 -15.90
C MET A 1 17.71 17.13 -16.39
N LYS A 2 18.10 16.50 -17.52
CA LYS A 2 17.48 15.24 -17.99
C LYS A 2 18.04 13.93 -17.38
N LYS A 3 19.17 13.98 -16.67
CA LYS A 3 19.84 12.78 -16.09
C LYS A 3 19.23 12.31 -14.75
N HIS A 4 18.75 13.22 -13.90
CA HIS A 4 18.22 12.85 -12.57
C HIS A 4 16.84 12.17 -12.62
N THR A 5 15.96 12.60 -13.53
CA THR A 5 14.62 12.01 -13.70
C THR A 5 14.68 10.59 -14.26
N ARG A 6 15.66 10.30 -15.13
CA ARG A 6 15.92 8.95 -15.64
C ARG A 6 16.41 8.03 -14.53
N GLN A 7 17.22 8.52 -13.60
CA GLN A 7 17.74 7.74 -12.48
C GLN A 7 16.63 7.36 -11.48
N LEU A 8 15.73 8.28 -11.15
CA LEU A 8 14.55 8.01 -10.29
C LEU A 8 13.52 7.06 -10.93
N TYR A 9 13.28 7.20 -12.25
CA TYR A 9 12.47 6.23 -13.01
C TYR A 9 13.13 4.85 -13.02
N LEU A 10 14.46 4.80 -13.19
CA LEU A 10 15.22 3.56 -13.11
C LEU A 10 15.18 2.97 -11.71
N ASP A 11 15.22 3.76 -10.62
CA ASP A 11 15.13 3.27 -9.24
C ASP A 11 13.74 2.76 -8.88
N SER A 12 12.69 3.36 -9.43
CA SER A 12 11.30 2.87 -9.33
C SER A 12 11.11 1.58 -10.12
N LYS A 13 11.70 1.49 -11.32
CA LYS A 13 11.75 0.28 -12.14
C LYS A 13 12.69 -0.77 -11.55
N LYS A 14 13.70 -0.37 -10.77
CA LYS A 14 14.58 -1.24 -9.96
C LYS A 14 13.82 -1.76 -8.76
N LEU A 15 12.92 -0.98 -8.15
CA LEU A 15 12.00 -1.45 -7.12
C LEU A 15 11.04 -2.52 -7.67
N LEU A 16 10.52 -2.32 -8.88
CA LEU A 16 9.72 -3.33 -9.61
C LEU A 16 10.58 -4.51 -10.12
N GLY A 17 11.84 -4.27 -10.48
CA GLY A 17 12.79 -5.28 -10.99
C GLY A 17 13.53 -6.07 -9.90
N LEU A 18 13.63 -5.54 -8.68
CA LEU A 18 14.15 -6.24 -7.49
C LEU A 18 13.11 -7.20 -6.91
N LEU A 19 11.86 -7.14 -7.36
CA LEU A 19 10.84 -8.17 -7.13
C LEU A 19 11.04 -9.40 -8.06
N ALA A 20 11.95 -9.32 -9.04
CA ALA A 20 12.11 -10.35 -10.06
C ALA A 20 13.12 -11.47 -9.73
N LYS A 21 13.93 -11.34 -8.67
CA LYS A 21 14.74 -12.47 -8.16
C LYS A 21 14.04 -13.08 -6.95
N ALA A 22 13.16 -14.04 -7.23
CA ALA A 22 12.62 -14.93 -6.22
C ALA A 22 12.61 -16.36 -6.78
N ASN A 23 13.05 -17.28 -5.93
CA ASN A 23 12.80 -18.72 -6.03
C ASN A 23 11.31 -18.97 -6.32
N ALA A 24 11.02 -20.01 -7.09
CA ALA A 24 9.69 -20.27 -7.63
C ALA A 24 8.66 -20.87 -6.63
N ASN A 25 9.05 -21.11 -5.37
CA ASN A 25 8.27 -21.91 -4.41
C ASN A 25 7.87 -21.13 -3.15
N THR A 26 7.14 -20.01 -3.25
CA THR A 26 6.59 -19.33 -2.06
C THR A 26 5.09 -19.56 -1.92
N GLY A 27 4.59 -19.65 -0.68
CA GLY A 27 3.17 -19.79 -0.36
C GLY A 27 2.32 -18.53 -0.57
N PHE A 28 2.92 -17.43 -1.04
CA PHE A 28 2.27 -16.12 -1.14
C PHE A 28 1.04 -16.10 -2.04
N ASP A 29 1.10 -16.63 -3.27
CA ASP A 29 -0.06 -16.63 -4.18
C ASP A 29 -1.26 -17.38 -3.57
N SER A 30 -0.98 -18.53 -2.94
CA SER A 30 -1.99 -19.31 -2.22
C SER A 30 -2.60 -18.52 -1.06
N ALA A 31 -1.78 -17.86 -0.25
CA ALA A 31 -2.23 -17.01 0.84
C ALA A 31 -3.10 -15.83 0.34
N ILE A 32 -2.70 -15.17 -0.75
CA ILE A 32 -3.48 -14.09 -1.37
C ILE A 32 -4.83 -14.60 -1.86
N ARG A 33 -4.89 -15.78 -2.50
CA ARG A 33 -6.17 -16.37 -2.91
C ARG A 33 -7.05 -16.77 -1.72
N SER A 34 -6.46 -17.18 -0.60
CA SER A 34 -7.22 -17.45 0.61
C SER A 34 -7.83 -16.18 1.20
N VAL A 35 -7.06 -15.08 1.26
CA VAL A 35 -7.52 -13.80 1.82
C VAL A 35 -8.48 -13.05 0.89
N PHE A 36 -8.17 -12.99 -0.41
CA PHE A 36 -8.90 -12.15 -1.36
C PHE A 36 -9.88 -12.92 -2.25
N GLY A 37 -9.96 -14.24 -2.11
CA GLY A 37 -10.79 -15.14 -2.91
C GLY A 37 -10.01 -15.92 -3.96
N SER A 38 -10.47 -17.13 -4.25
CA SER A 38 -9.83 -18.05 -5.18
C SER A 38 -9.75 -17.48 -6.61
N GLU A 39 -10.82 -16.78 -7.03
CA GLU A 39 -10.87 -15.99 -8.26
C GLU A 39 -10.63 -14.51 -7.96
N LEU A 40 -9.40 -14.05 -8.18
CA LEU A 40 -9.03 -12.65 -7.95
C LEU A 40 -9.67 -11.72 -8.98
N ARG A 41 -10.75 -11.03 -8.61
CA ARG A 41 -11.46 -10.08 -9.47
C ARG A 41 -11.19 -8.65 -9.01
N LEU A 42 -10.82 -7.77 -9.96
CA LEU A 42 -10.62 -6.35 -9.65
C LEU A 42 -11.87 -5.75 -9.01
N LYS A 43 -11.68 -4.92 -7.98
CA LYS A 43 -12.73 -4.28 -7.18
C LYS A 43 -13.62 -5.27 -6.40
N GLN A 44 -13.22 -6.54 -6.27
CA GLN A 44 -13.89 -7.46 -5.36
C GLN A 44 -13.71 -6.99 -3.92
N GLN A 45 -14.82 -6.97 -3.19
CA GLN A 45 -14.85 -6.66 -1.76
C GLN A 45 -14.47 -7.89 -0.95
N VAL A 46 -13.61 -7.68 0.04
CA VAL A 46 -13.13 -8.71 0.97
C VAL A 46 -13.13 -8.13 2.38
N GLU A 47 -13.23 -9.01 3.38
CA GLU A 47 -13.18 -8.61 4.79
C GLU A 47 -11.85 -9.08 5.40
N ILE A 48 -11.13 -8.17 6.06
CA ILE A 48 -9.90 -8.46 6.79
C ILE A 48 -9.99 -7.72 8.13
N GLY A 49 -9.92 -8.45 9.25
CA GLY A 49 -9.95 -7.82 10.58
C GLY A 49 -11.22 -7.00 10.88
N GLY A 50 -12.38 -7.39 10.33
CA GLY A 50 -13.63 -6.63 10.52
C GLY A 50 -13.77 -5.38 9.64
N ARG A 51 -12.78 -5.09 8.78
CA ARG A 51 -12.83 -3.98 7.81
C ARG A 51 -12.93 -4.51 6.39
N HIS A 52 -13.60 -3.73 5.53
CA HIS A 52 -13.80 -4.09 4.14
C HIS A 52 -12.79 -3.41 3.23
N PHE A 53 -12.27 -4.18 2.28
CA PHE A 53 -11.29 -3.73 1.32
C PHE A 53 -11.68 -4.12 -0.09
N LEU A 54 -11.22 -3.35 -1.08
CA LEU A 54 -11.30 -3.69 -2.49
C LEU A 54 -9.97 -4.25 -2.95
N TYR A 55 -9.99 -5.43 -3.55
CA TYR A 55 -8.83 -5.95 -4.26
C TYR A 55 -8.52 -5.08 -5.49
N ALA A 56 -7.28 -4.60 -5.59
CA ALA A 56 -6.81 -3.71 -6.65
C ALA A 56 -5.83 -4.38 -7.62
N GLY A 57 -5.22 -5.50 -7.24
CA GLY A 57 -4.31 -6.25 -8.08
C GLY A 57 -3.23 -6.98 -7.28
N SER A 58 -2.51 -7.89 -7.92
CA SER A 58 -1.39 -8.59 -7.32
C SER A 58 -0.27 -8.85 -8.33
N ALA A 59 0.91 -9.09 -7.79
CA ALA A 59 2.09 -9.59 -8.46
C ALA A 59 2.76 -10.63 -7.54
N LYS A 60 3.85 -11.27 -8.01
CA LYS A 60 4.48 -12.44 -7.38
C LYS A 60 4.58 -12.41 -5.84
N ASN A 61 4.94 -11.27 -5.25
CA ASN A 61 5.11 -11.09 -3.80
C ASN A 61 4.46 -9.78 -3.30
N LEU A 62 3.45 -9.31 -4.01
CA LEU A 62 2.81 -8.04 -3.71
C LEU A 62 1.32 -8.15 -3.98
N VAL A 63 0.50 -7.71 -3.03
CA VAL A 63 -0.93 -7.49 -3.26
C VAL A 63 -1.26 -6.04 -2.97
N ALA A 64 -2.16 -5.49 -3.76
CA ALA A 64 -2.71 -4.18 -3.55
C ALA A 64 -4.21 -4.22 -3.34
N PHE A 65 -4.63 -3.35 -2.45
CA PHE A 65 -6.00 -3.26 -2.02
C PHE A 65 -6.27 -1.88 -1.44
N LEU A 66 -7.54 -1.54 -1.26
CA LEU A 66 -7.97 -0.22 -0.81
C LEU A 66 -9.07 -0.38 0.25
N PRO A 67 -8.96 0.26 1.43
CA PRO A 67 -10.06 0.32 2.37
C PRO A 67 -11.29 0.94 1.71
N ILE A 68 -12.48 0.34 1.87
CA ILE A 68 -13.70 0.86 1.26
C ILE A 68 -14.01 2.27 1.74
N GLN A 69 -13.77 2.57 3.02
CA GLN A 69 -13.98 3.91 3.54
C GLN A 69 -13.13 4.96 2.79
N TRP A 70 -11.90 4.63 2.41
CA TRP A 70 -11.07 5.55 1.64
C TRP A 70 -11.63 5.79 0.24
N ARG A 71 -12.12 4.73 -0.43
CA ARG A 71 -12.81 4.85 -1.72
C ARG A 71 -13.99 5.81 -1.58
N ASP A 72 -14.85 5.57 -0.60
CA ASP A 72 -16.10 6.32 -0.43
C ASP A 72 -15.84 7.80 -0.18
N GLU A 73 -14.85 8.15 0.65
CA GLU A 73 -14.48 9.55 0.86
C GLU A 73 -13.84 10.18 -0.39
N LEU A 74 -13.04 9.43 -1.16
CA LEU A 74 -12.45 9.93 -2.41
C LEU A 74 -13.49 10.11 -3.52
N ASP A 75 -14.52 9.26 -3.57
CA ASP A 75 -15.62 9.36 -4.54
C ASP A 75 -16.49 10.59 -4.27
N LYS A 76 -16.72 10.94 -2.99
CA LYS A 76 -17.48 12.16 -2.61
C LYS A 76 -16.84 13.45 -3.11
N MET A 77 -15.53 13.46 -3.36
CA MET A 77 -14.85 14.64 -3.90
C MET A 77 -15.28 14.95 -5.33
N GLY A 78 -15.95 14.03 -6.04
CA GLY A 78 -16.55 14.29 -7.35
C GLY A 78 -15.54 14.63 -8.46
N ILE A 79 -14.26 14.36 -8.24
CA ILE A 79 -13.18 14.65 -9.19
C ILE A 79 -12.67 13.38 -9.87
N VAL A 80 -12.27 13.53 -11.13
CA VAL A 80 -11.50 12.50 -11.83
C VAL A 80 -10.06 12.57 -11.36
N TRP A 81 -9.56 11.49 -10.77
CA TRP A 81 -8.16 11.35 -10.32
C TRP A 81 -7.20 11.16 -11.51
N LYS A 82 -7.02 12.22 -12.29
CA LYS A 82 -6.07 12.24 -13.40
C LYS A 82 -4.67 11.86 -12.90
N GLY A 83 -3.97 11.01 -13.66
CA GLY A 83 -2.69 10.41 -13.28
C GLY A 83 -2.81 9.04 -12.60
N CYS A 84 -4.00 8.68 -12.11
CA CYS A 84 -4.27 7.38 -11.48
C CYS A 84 -4.82 6.32 -12.46
N GLU A 85 -4.86 6.59 -13.77
CA GLU A 85 -5.50 5.70 -14.77
C GLU A 85 -4.81 4.34 -14.89
N ARG A 86 -3.49 4.29 -14.62
CA ARG A 86 -2.69 3.07 -14.57
C ARG A 86 -2.33 2.65 -13.14
N TRP A 87 -2.84 3.38 -12.15
CA TRP A 87 -2.66 3.05 -10.75
C TRP A 87 -3.61 1.92 -10.38
N TRP A 88 -3.12 0.89 -9.69
CA TRP A 88 -3.88 -0.34 -9.46
C TRP A 88 -5.24 -0.10 -8.79
N ALA A 89 -5.32 0.85 -7.85
CA ALA A 89 -6.57 1.19 -7.20
C ALA A 89 -7.47 2.13 -8.04
N GLY A 90 -6.92 2.85 -9.02
CA GLY A 90 -7.63 3.95 -9.71
C GLY A 90 -7.82 5.21 -8.85
N TYR A 91 -7.29 5.23 -7.63
CA TYR A 91 -7.36 6.31 -6.65
C TYR A 91 -5.96 6.79 -6.24
N PRO A 92 -5.79 8.01 -5.72
CA PRO A 92 -4.50 8.52 -5.26
C PRO A 92 -4.04 7.88 -3.93
N MET A 93 -4.78 6.92 -3.39
CA MET A 93 -4.47 6.20 -2.16
C MET A 93 -4.47 4.72 -2.44
N ILE A 94 -3.58 3.96 -1.79
CA ILE A 94 -3.52 2.51 -1.91
C ILE A 94 -2.83 1.87 -0.69
N LEU A 95 -3.22 0.63 -0.37
CA LEU A 95 -2.46 -0.27 0.50
C LEU A 95 -1.73 -1.32 -0.33
N LEU A 96 -0.49 -1.62 0.07
CA LEU A 96 0.41 -2.57 -0.59
C LEU A 96 1.01 -3.50 0.47
N ALA A 97 0.66 -4.78 0.44
CA ALA A 97 1.33 -5.78 1.25
C ALA A 97 2.39 -6.50 0.41
N GLU A 98 3.66 -6.32 0.78
CA GLU A 98 4.83 -6.89 0.11
C GLU A 98 5.42 -8.03 0.97
N MET A 99 5.70 -9.19 0.37
CA MET A 99 6.53 -10.22 1.00
C MET A 99 7.98 -10.09 0.53
N ARG A 100 8.92 -10.23 1.48
CA ARG A 100 10.36 -10.24 1.21
C ARG A 100 10.96 -11.48 1.83
N VAL A 101 11.85 -12.12 1.07
CA VAL A 101 12.57 -13.32 1.48
C VAL A 101 13.89 -12.90 2.14
N SER A 102 14.23 -13.52 3.26
CA SER A 102 15.49 -13.34 3.96
C SER A 102 16.65 -13.98 3.19
N GLU A 103 17.88 -13.69 3.63
CA GLU A 103 19.09 -14.26 3.01
C GLU A 103 19.17 -15.78 3.11
N ASP A 104 18.55 -16.38 4.13
CA ASP A 104 18.48 -17.83 4.32
C ASP A 104 17.61 -18.55 3.28
N GLY A 105 16.79 -17.82 2.51
CA GLY A 105 15.88 -18.36 1.52
C GLY A 105 14.68 -19.14 2.08
N ILE A 106 14.52 -19.20 3.40
CA ILE A 106 13.47 -19.95 4.12
C ILE A 106 12.54 -18.97 4.84
N SER A 107 13.10 -18.02 5.58
CA SER A 107 12.35 -17.03 6.33
C SER A 107 12.10 -15.77 5.51
N GLY A 108 11.34 -14.86 6.06
CA GLY A 108 11.06 -13.59 5.42
C GLY A 108 10.30 -12.62 6.31
N TYR A 109 9.65 -11.66 5.67
CA TYR A 109 8.72 -10.77 6.33
C TYR A 109 7.65 -10.26 5.37
N LEU A 110 6.48 -9.93 5.91
CA LEU A 110 5.48 -9.12 5.24
C LEU A 110 5.68 -7.65 5.63
N ARG A 111 5.41 -6.74 4.70
CA ARG A 111 5.41 -5.29 4.92
C ARG A 111 4.14 -4.67 4.37
N LEU A 112 3.43 -3.91 5.19
CA LEU A 112 2.24 -3.16 4.79
C LEU A 112 2.58 -1.70 4.51
N ASN A 113 2.49 -1.24 3.28
CA ASN A 113 2.67 0.16 2.94
C ASN A 113 1.30 0.80 2.67
N ALA A 114 1.07 1.99 3.21
CA ALA A 114 0.07 2.92 2.69
C ALA A 114 0.78 4.02 1.92
N GLU A 115 0.23 4.39 0.77
CA GLU A 115 0.90 5.27 -0.18
C GLU A 115 -0.07 6.31 -0.77
N VAL A 116 0.42 7.56 -0.85
CA VAL A 116 -0.17 8.61 -1.68
C VAL A 116 0.47 8.53 -3.07
N GLY A 117 -0.35 8.18 -4.06
CA GLY A 117 0.01 7.93 -5.44
C GLY A 117 0.08 9.18 -6.32
N PRO A 118 0.11 8.99 -7.65
CA PRO A 118 0.36 10.04 -8.63
C PRO A 118 -0.95 10.76 -8.95
N ALA A 119 -1.36 11.72 -8.11
CA ALA A 119 -2.38 12.69 -8.50
C ALA A 119 -1.75 13.75 -9.43
N SER A 120 -2.39 14.05 -10.56
CA SER A 120 -1.85 15.00 -11.54
C SER A 120 -1.74 16.43 -11.01
N SER A 121 -2.58 16.81 -10.04
CA SER A 121 -2.42 18.07 -9.32
C SER A 121 -1.47 17.86 -8.14
N HIS A 122 -0.35 18.55 -8.21
CA HIS A 122 0.62 18.60 -7.13
C HIS A 122 0.00 19.18 -5.85
N GLU A 123 -0.85 20.19 -5.97
CA GLU A 123 -1.52 20.89 -4.88
C GLU A 123 -2.46 19.95 -4.13
N VAL A 124 -3.26 19.16 -4.86
CA VAL A 124 -4.15 18.16 -4.26
C VAL A 124 -3.33 17.08 -3.55
N ARG A 125 -2.27 16.58 -4.19
CA ARG A 125 -1.36 15.59 -3.61
C ARG A 125 -0.68 16.09 -2.33
N LYS A 126 -0.06 17.26 -2.40
CA LYS A 126 0.60 17.93 -1.27
C LYS A 126 -0.40 18.19 -0.15
N GLY A 127 -1.58 18.68 -0.49
CA GLY A 127 -2.68 18.88 0.44
C GLY A 127 -2.96 17.59 1.22
N MET A 128 -3.20 16.46 0.54
CA MET A 128 -3.47 15.16 1.18
C MET A 128 -2.35 14.76 2.13
N ILE A 129 -1.09 14.83 1.69
CA ILE A 129 0.08 14.49 2.51
C ILE A 129 0.12 15.33 3.78
N GLU A 130 -0.01 16.66 3.67
CA GLU A 130 0.09 17.55 4.82
C GLU A 130 -1.06 17.38 5.81
N ALA A 131 -2.28 17.09 5.36
CA ALA A 131 -3.38 16.82 6.29
C ALA A 131 -3.23 15.48 7.00
N ILE A 132 -2.76 14.43 6.31
CA ILE A 132 -2.48 13.14 6.96
C ILE A 132 -1.40 13.32 8.03
N LYS A 133 -0.31 14.05 7.72
CA LYS A 133 0.75 14.39 8.68
C LYS A 133 0.19 15.13 9.90
N THR A 134 -0.58 16.19 9.66
CA THR A 134 -1.14 17.03 10.72
C THR A 134 -2.08 16.23 11.62
N ALA A 135 -2.97 15.43 11.04
CA ALA A 135 -3.91 14.60 11.80
C ALA A 135 -3.21 13.49 12.60
N ALA A 136 -2.13 12.91 12.04
CA ALA A 136 -1.35 11.89 12.73
C ALA A 136 -0.66 12.44 13.98
N VAL A 137 -0.05 13.63 13.86
CA VAL A 137 0.54 14.34 15.01
C VAL A 137 -0.52 14.66 16.06
N ALA A 138 -1.67 15.21 15.63
CA ALA A 138 -2.76 15.55 16.56
C ALA A 138 -3.35 14.33 17.29
N SER A 139 -3.26 13.13 16.68
CA SER A 139 -3.82 11.89 17.22
C SER A 139 -2.77 10.98 17.87
N ASN A 140 -1.52 11.44 18.01
CA ASN A 140 -0.39 10.65 18.53
C ASN A 140 -0.16 9.32 17.77
N LEU A 141 -0.44 9.28 16.47
CA LEU A 141 -0.22 8.11 15.61
C LEU A 141 1.17 8.19 14.95
N ASP A 142 2.18 7.88 15.75
CA ASP A 142 3.60 7.93 15.39
C ASP A 142 4.03 6.91 14.30
N ARG A 143 3.19 5.92 13.97
CA ARG A 143 3.41 5.02 12.83
C ARG A 143 3.10 5.67 11.47
N ILE A 144 2.49 6.86 11.42
CA ILE A 144 2.29 7.61 10.19
C ILE A 144 3.39 8.67 10.06
N GLN A 145 4.36 8.40 9.18
CA GLN A 145 5.48 9.31 8.90
C GLN A 145 5.89 9.28 7.43
N PHE A 146 5.69 10.43 6.78
CA PHE A 146 6.21 10.68 5.44
C PHE A 146 7.71 11.02 5.46
N GLN A 147 8.39 10.77 4.35
CA GLN A 147 9.72 11.33 4.13
C GLN A 147 9.65 12.87 4.06
N PRO A 148 10.70 13.61 4.46
CA PRO A 148 10.68 15.08 4.44
C PRO A 148 10.34 15.68 3.08
N ASP A 149 10.75 15.00 2.00
CA ASP A 149 10.53 15.46 0.63
C ASP A 149 9.31 14.81 -0.05
N ALA A 150 8.45 14.10 0.69
CA ALA A 150 7.30 13.38 0.15
C ALA A 150 6.33 14.27 -0.64
N ALA A 151 6.20 15.53 -0.24
CA ALA A 151 5.29 16.50 -0.85
C ALA A 151 5.89 17.21 -2.06
N GLU A 152 7.16 16.99 -2.43
CA GLU A 152 7.85 17.71 -3.52
C GLU A 152 7.32 17.34 -4.91
N THR A 153 7.38 18.27 -5.87
CA THR A 153 6.84 18.12 -7.24
C THR A 153 7.44 16.95 -8.02
N GLY A 154 8.68 16.55 -7.72
CA GLY A 154 9.34 15.40 -8.36
C GLY A 154 8.95 14.03 -7.79
N ARG A 155 8.22 13.97 -6.67
CA ARG A 155 7.81 12.71 -6.03
C ARG A 155 6.45 12.26 -6.55
N LEU A 156 6.42 11.12 -7.22
CA LEU A 156 5.18 10.50 -7.70
C LEU A 156 4.45 9.72 -6.59
N TYR A 157 5.23 9.11 -5.70
CA TYR A 157 4.75 8.15 -4.71
C TYR A 157 5.28 8.52 -3.33
N SER A 158 4.44 8.41 -2.31
CA SER A 158 4.86 8.72 -0.94
C SER A 158 4.21 7.80 0.06
N ARG A 159 5.05 6.88 0.58
CA ARG A 159 4.69 5.92 1.61
C ARG A 159 4.78 6.56 2.99
N PHE A 160 3.90 6.16 3.88
CA PHE A 160 3.84 6.78 5.21
C PHE A 160 3.70 5.83 6.40
N LEU A 161 3.45 4.53 6.21
CA LEU A 161 3.44 3.61 7.36
C LEU A 161 4.87 3.26 7.82
N ARG A 162 5.06 3.23 9.15
CA ARG A 162 6.29 2.83 9.86
C ARG A 162 5.99 1.72 10.85
N ARG A 163 7.03 0.96 11.23
CA ARG A 163 6.90 -0.26 12.05
C ARG A 163 5.82 -1.19 11.49
N ASN A 164 5.86 -1.34 10.17
CA ASN A 164 4.84 -1.93 9.32
C ASN A 164 5.29 -3.27 8.75
N VAL A 165 6.06 -4.02 9.54
CA VAL A 165 6.71 -5.26 9.14
C VAL A 165 6.39 -6.33 10.17
N ILE A 166 6.12 -7.53 9.69
CA ILE A 166 5.94 -8.71 10.53
C ILE A 166 6.74 -9.89 9.99
N PRO A 167 7.48 -10.63 10.83
CA PRO A 167 8.33 -11.72 10.37
C PRO A 167 7.51 -12.94 9.93
N LEU A 168 8.10 -13.73 9.04
CA LEU A 168 7.64 -15.05 8.60
C LEU A 168 8.74 -16.07 8.90
N ASN A 169 8.38 -17.20 9.49
CA ASN A 169 9.32 -18.28 9.74
C ASN A 169 9.53 -19.13 8.49
N ASP A 170 8.47 -19.37 7.71
CA ASP A 170 8.51 -20.16 6.48
C ASP A 170 7.71 -19.48 5.36
N ILE A 171 8.42 -18.99 4.33
CA ILE A 171 7.81 -18.33 3.16
C ILE A 171 7.02 -19.29 2.26
N THR A 172 7.11 -20.60 2.48
CA THR A 172 6.37 -21.64 1.75
C THR A 172 5.04 -21.97 2.43
N ASN A 173 4.91 -21.64 3.72
CA ASN A 173 3.70 -21.87 4.51
C ASN A 173 2.63 -20.80 4.23
N SER A 174 1.70 -21.10 3.32
CA SER A 174 0.62 -20.18 2.96
C SER A 174 -0.32 -19.85 4.13
N GLY A 175 -0.50 -20.76 5.09
CA GLY A 175 -1.34 -20.52 6.26
C GLY A 175 -0.71 -19.52 7.23
N GLU A 176 0.61 -19.59 7.43
CA GLU A 176 1.36 -18.58 8.19
C GLU A 176 1.26 -17.21 7.50
N ILE A 177 1.51 -17.16 6.18
CA ILE A 177 1.45 -15.90 5.42
C ILE A 177 0.06 -15.27 5.49
N GLU A 178 -1.01 -16.06 5.35
CA GLU A 178 -2.39 -15.59 5.49
C GLU A 178 -2.64 -14.99 6.87
N ALA A 179 -2.32 -15.73 7.94
CA ALA A 179 -2.56 -15.29 9.30
C ALA A 179 -1.80 -14.00 9.61
N GLN A 180 -0.51 -13.95 9.24
CA GLN A 180 0.35 -12.79 9.45
C GLN A 180 -0.10 -11.58 8.62
N LEU A 181 -0.61 -11.77 7.41
CA LEU A 181 -1.17 -10.69 6.60
C LEU A 181 -2.41 -10.09 7.26
N LYS A 182 -3.35 -10.93 7.70
CA LYS A 182 -4.58 -10.46 8.37
C LYS A 182 -4.25 -9.70 9.65
N MET A 183 -3.32 -10.22 10.44
CA MET A 183 -2.86 -9.57 11.68
C MET A 183 -2.18 -8.23 11.37
N LEU A 184 -1.24 -8.19 10.43
CA LEU A 184 -0.54 -6.97 10.05
C LEU A 184 -1.50 -5.89 9.53
N VAL A 185 -2.55 -6.24 8.80
CA VAL A 185 -3.57 -5.27 8.36
C VAL A 185 -4.39 -4.75 9.53
N SER A 186 -4.86 -5.64 10.41
CA SER A 186 -5.68 -5.29 11.57
C SER A 186 -4.93 -4.42 12.58
N ASP A 187 -3.62 -4.64 12.74
CA ASP A 187 -2.75 -3.87 13.64
C ASP A 187 -2.65 -2.38 13.27
N PHE A 188 -3.02 -2.01 12.05
CA PHE A 188 -3.01 -0.63 11.54
C PHE A 188 -4.40 0.03 11.51
N ASP A 189 -5.41 -0.59 12.11
CA ASP A 189 -6.78 -0.06 12.13
C ASP A 189 -6.88 1.42 12.55
N PRO A 190 -6.22 1.88 13.63
CA PRO A 190 -6.27 3.29 14.02
C PRO A 190 -5.72 4.23 12.94
N GLU A 191 -4.62 3.86 12.27
CA GLU A 191 -4.03 4.63 11.18
C GLU A 191 -4.93 4.67 9.96
N LEU A 192 -5.55 3.55 9.62
CA LEU A 192 -6.45 3.47 8.48
C LEU A 192 -7.73 4.28 8.70
N GLU A 193 -8.24 4.31 9.94
CA GLU A 193 -9.40 5.10 10.34
C GLU A 193 -9.11 6.60 10.33
N LEU A 194 -7.93 7.00 10.83
CA LEU A 194 -7.47 8.39 10.76
C LEU A 194 -7.46 8.89 9.30
N VAL A 195 -6.88 8.11 8.39
CA VAL A 195 -6.80 8.49 6.97
C VAL A 195 -8.20 8.64 6.37
N ALA A 196 -9.14 7.74 6.67
CA ALA A 196 -10.52 7.87 6.22
C ALA A 196 -11.13 9.20 6.70
N THR A 197 -10.97 9.51 7.99
CA THR A 197 -11.44 10.78 8.58
C THR A 197 -10.82 12.01 7.90
N VAL A 198 -9.53 11.96 7.56
CA VAL A 198 -8.84 13.07 6.85
C VAL A 198 -9.37 13.26 5.43
N LEU A 199 -9.69 12.18 4.74
CA LEU A 199 -10.23 12.23 3.39
C LEU A 199 -11.67 12.81 3.39
N GLY A 200 -12.49 12.47 4.39
CA GLY A 200 -13.87 12.96 4.49
C GLY A 200 -14.05 14.40 5.01
N ARG A 201 -12.98 15.06 5.49
CA ARG A 201 -13.02 16.44 5.99
C ARG A 201 -12.72 17.50 4.92
N ARG A 202 -12.59 17.11 3.66
CA ARG A 202 -12.14 17.97 2.55
C ARG A 202 -13.27 18.41 1.65
#